data_AF-A0A7C5TF46-F1
#
_entry.id   AF-A0A7C5TF46-F1
#
_cell.length_a   1.000
_cell.length_b   1.000
_cell.length_c   1.000
_cell.angle_alpha   90.00
_cell.angle_beta   90.00
_cell.angle_gamma   90.00
#
_symmetry.space_group_name_H-M   'P 1'
#
loop_
_entity.id
_entity.type
_entity.pdbx_description
1 polymer ?
#
loop_
_entity_poly.entity_id
_entity_poly.type
_entity_poly.pdbx_seq_one_letter_code
_entity_poly.pdbx_strand_id
1 'polypeptide(L)'
;MLGAGLVVRFGVDWEVGFDSWCGRFLSRLVGEVLESVGVRVPHGAEVKPFSISPIFDVNGRVVGRLVPGDAYWFRVSFMCNMVDCGRVVNAFVRDSYALSSGGVVRVFGVEVSELRLNSNAGGRAVINWGVRFWPTVFT
;
A
#
# COMPACT_ATOMS: atom_id res chain seq x y z
N MET A 1 -4.95 -14.44 12.40
CA MET A 1 -4.34 -13.44 11.50
C MET A 1 -3.87 -12.22 12.28
N LEU A 2 -2.56 -11.96 12.34
CA LEU A 2 -2.00 -10.78 13.03
C LEU A 2 -1.71 -9.64 12.06
N GLY A 3 -1.41 -9.98 10.81
CA GLY A 3 -1.36 -9.04 9.70
C GLY A 3 -1.78 -9.68 8.39
N ALA A 4 -2.07 -8.84 7.41
CA ALA A 4 -2.34 -9.23 6.03
C ALA A 4 -1.33 -8.55 5.11
N GLY A 5 -0.61 -9.32 4.30
CA GLY A 5 0.26 -8.80 3.25
C GLY A 5 -0.43 -8.91 1.90
N LEU A 6 -0.37 -7.85 1.10
CA LEU A 6 -0.83 -7.84 -0.28
C LEU A 6 0.32 -7.52 -1.22
N VAL A 7 0.37 -8.22 -2.35
CA VAL A 7 1.06 -7.76 -3.56
C VAL A 7 -0.01 -7.29 -4.53
N VAL A 8 -0.04 -5.99 -4.80
CA VAL A 8 -1.03 -5.37 -5.68
C VAL A 8 -0.37 -5.08 -7.02
N ARG A 9 -0.89 -5.67 -8.09
CA ARG A 9 -0.46 -5.43 -9.47
C ARG A 9 -1.45 -4.53 -10.18
N PHE A 10 -0.93 -3.48 -10.78
CA PHE A 10 -1.75 -2.39 -11.30
C PHE A 10 -1.14 -1.70 -12.51
N GLY A 11 -1.99 -0.97 -13.23
CA GLY A 11 -1.64 -0.03 -14.28
C GLY A 11 -2.33 1.32 -14.05
N VAL A 12 -1.98 2.31 -14.85
CA VAL A 12 -2.56 3.67 -14.80
C VAL A 12 -3.09 4.07 -16.17
N ASP A 13 -4.14 4.87 -16.19
CA ASP A 13 -4.72 5.41 -17.43
C ASP A 13 -4.11 6.77 -17.83
N TRP A 14 -3.17 7.29 -17.03
CA TRP A 14 -2.48 8.56 -17.28
C TRP A 14 -1.03 8.50 -16.78
N GLU A 15 -0.18 9.40 -17.28
CA GLU A 15 1.21 9.47 -16.82
C GLU A 15 1.30 10.09 -15.43
N VAL A 16 2.08 9.46 -14.54
CA VAL A 16 2.35 9.92 -13.18
C VAL A 16 3.84 10.05 -12.99
N GLY A 17 4.36 11.29 -12.96
CA GLY A 17 5.73 11.56 -12.54
C GLY A 17 5.86 11.60 -11.02
N PHE A 18 6.96 11.05 -10.48
CA PHE A 18 7.32 11.21 -9.07
C PHE A 18 8.54 12.13 -8.95
N ASP A 19 8.39 13.28 -8.31
CA ASP A 19 9.49 14.24 -8.16
C ASP A 19 10.66 13.69 -7.31
N SER A 20 10.33 12.86 -6.30
CA SER A 20 11.33 12.26 -5.41
C SER A 20 10.92 10.86 -4.94
N TRP A 21 9.67 10.70 -4.52
CA TRP A 21 9.12 9.43 -4.04
C TRP A 21 7.64 9.25 -4.40
N CYS A 22 7.27 8.05 -4.79
CA CYS A 22 5.88 7.63 -5.01
C CYS A 22 5.01 7.59 -3.75
N GLY A 23 5.56 7.92 -2.56
CA GLY A 23 4.86 7.82 -1.28
C GLY A 23 3.58 8.65 -1.20
N ARG A 24 3.51 9.82 -1.87
CA ARG A 24 2.30 10.63 -1.94
C ARG A 24 1.18 9.92 -2.72
N PHE A 25 1.53 9.34 -3.87
CA PHE A 25 0.61 8.56 -4.70
C PHE A 25 0.11 7.32 -3.96
N LEU A 26 1.03 6.53 -3.39
CA LEU A 26 0.70 5.32 -2.64
C LEU A 26 -0.14 5.60 -1.39
N SER A 27 0.19 6.66 -0.64
CA SER A 27 -0.59 7.06 0.54
C SER A 27 -2.00 7.45 0.17
N ARG A 28 -2.19 8.13 -0.98
CA ARG A 28 -3.52 8.46 -1.49
C ARG A 28 -4.28 7.22 -1.93
N LEU A 29 -3.67 6.37 -2.78
CA LEU A 29 -4.31 5.15 -3.27
C LEU A 29 -4.75 4.25 -2.10
N VAL A 30 -3.82 3.92 -1.19
CA VAL A 30 -4.14 3.06 -0.03
C VAL A 30 -5.11 3.76 0.92
N GLY A 31 -4.97 5.07 1.12
CA GLY A 31 -5.88 5.86 1.94
C GLY A 31 -7.32 5.82 1.43
N GLU A 32 -7.54 6.10 0.14
CA GLU A 32 -8.88 6.08 -0.47
C GLU A 32 -9.50 4.68 -0.46
N VAL A 33 -8.70 3.62 -0.65
CA VAL A 33 -9.17 2.23 -0.50
C VAL A 33 -9.64 1.95 0.93
N LEU A 34 -8.86 2.37 1.94
CA LEU A 34 -9.21 2.23 3.35
C LEU A 34 -10.46 3.04 3.72
N GLU A 35 -10.58 4.27 3.23
CA GLU A 35 -11.75 5.13 3.45
C GLU A 35 -13.02 4.52 2.87
N SER A 36 -12.92 3.82 1.72
CA SER A 36 -14.05 3.12 1.10
C SER A 36 -14.64 2.01 1.97
N VAL A 37 -13.88 1.53 2.97
CA VAL A 37 -14.33 0.54 3.96
C VAL A 37 -14.47 1.13 5.36
N GLY A 38 -14.49 2.45 5.48
CA GLY A 38 -14.72 3.17 6.73
C GLY A 38 -13.48 3.30 7.63
N VAL A 39 -12.29 2.95 7.14
CA VAL A 39 -11.03 3.12 7.88
C VAL A 39 -10.44 4.48 7.52
N ARG A 40 -10.48 5.43 8.46
CA ARG A 40 -9.84 6.74 8.32
C ARG A 40 -8.51 6.76 9.03
N VAL A 41 -7.46 7.17 8.33
CA VAL A 41 -6.11 7.34 8.91
C VAL A 41 -5.82 8.84 9.01
N PRO A 42 -5.77 9.41 10.23
CA PRO A 42 -5.52 10.84 10.39
C PRO A 42 -4.21 11.28 9.75
N HIS A 43 -4.23 12.47 9.14
CA HIS A 43 -3.00 13.13 8.71
C HIS A 43 -2.08 13.33 9.93
N GLY A 44 -0.86 12.82 9.86
CA GLY A 44 0.11 12.91 10.95
C GLY A 44 -0.05 11.87 12.07
N ALA A 45 -0.87 10.83 11.88
CA ALA A 45 -0.96 9.73 12.85
C ALA A 45 0.42 9.14 13.17
N GLU A 46 0.76 9.07 14.46
CA GLU A 46 2.02 8.48 14.95
C GLU A 46 2.14 7.00 14.60
N VAL A 47 0.99 6.31 14.58
CA VAL A 47 0.88 4.90 14.17
C VAL A 47 -0.11 4.80 13.02
N LYS A 48 0.34 4.24 11.89
CA LYS A 48 -0.53 3.87 10.76
C LYS A 48 -0.82 2.37 10.82
N PRO A 49 -2.04 1.92 10.51
CA PRO A 49 -2.39 0.50 10.51
C PRO A 49 -1.81 -0.27 9.32
N PHE A 50 -0.88 0.33 8.57
CA PHE A 50 -0.29 -0.26 7.37
C PHE A 50 1.13 0.24 7.09
N SER A 51 1.87 -0.52 6.29
CA SER A 51 3.14 -0.13 5.65
C SER A 51 3.09 -0.43 4.15
N ILE A 52 3.81 0.35 3.34
CA ILE A 52 3.80 0.24 1.88
C ILE A 52 5.25 0.24 1.35
N SER A 53 5.55 -0.63 0.39
CA SER A 53 6.83 -0.61 -0.34
C SER A 53 6.85 0.51 -1.40
N PRO A 54 8.00 0.78 -2.04
CA PRO A 54 8.03 1.49 -3.32
C PRO A 54 7.20 0.77 -4.39
N ILE A 55 7.01 1.45 -5.51
CA ILE A 55 6.43 0.87 -6.73
C ILE A 55 7.55 0.27 -7.56
N PHE A 56 7.31 -0.92 -8.07
CA PHE A 56 8.24 -1.67 -8.89
C PHE A 56 7.66 -1.93 -10.29
N ASP A 57 8.53 -1.99 -11.29
CA ASP A 57 8.20 -2.55 -12.61
C ASP A 57 8.13 -4.08 -12.58
N VAL A 58 7.77 -4.70 -13.71
CA VAL A 58 7.73 -6.16 -13.88
C VAL A 58 9.08 -6.85 -13.64
N ASN A 59 10.20 -6.11 -13.71
CA ASN A 59 11.55 -6.60 -13.47
C ASN A 59 12.01 -6.38 -12.02
N GLY A 60 11.16 -5.83 -11.15
CA GLY A 60 11.47 -5.56 -9.75
C GLY A 60 12.30 -4.30 -9.52
N ARG A 61 12.37 -3.38 -10.47
CA ARG A 61 13.09 -2.10 -10.34
C ARG A 61 12.16 -1.02 -9.82
N VAL A 62 12.65 -0.20 -8.90
CA VAL A 62 11.89 0.97 -8.40
C VAL A 62 11.67 1.96 -9.53
N VAL A 63 10.43 2.42 -9.69
CA VAL A 63 10.06 3.36 -10.77
C VAL A 63 9.89 4.78 -10.26
N GLY A 64 10.41 5.75 -11.04
CA GLY A 64 10.24 7.18 -10.83
C GLY A 64 9.06 7.80 -11.60
N ARG A 65 8.40 7.01 -12.44
CA ARG A 65 7.20 7.41 -13.17
C ARG A 65 6.33 6.20 -13.50
N LEU A 66 5.04 6.44 -13.72
CA LEU A 66 4.08 5.46 -14.24
C LEU A 66 3.59 5.93 -15.60
N VAL A 67 3.53 5.03 -16.56
CA VAL A 67 3.13 5.32 -17.95
C VAL A 67 1.93 4.43 -18.31
N PRO A 68 0.93 4.95 -19.06
CA PRO A 68 -0.18 4.13 -19.53
C PRO A 68 0.28 2.95 -20.38
N GLY A 69 -0.32 1.78 -20.15
CA GLY A 69 -0.01 0.54 -20.85
C GLY A 69 1.06 -0.33 -20.17
N ASP A 70 1.83 0.22 -19.24
CA ASP A 70 2.79 -0.54 -18.44
C ASP A 70 2.13 -1.22 -17.22
N ALA A 71 2.82 -2.23 -16.70
CA ALA A 71 2.43 -2.99 -15.52
C ALA A 71 3.38 -2.74 -14.36
N TYR A 72 2.81 -2.47 -13.18
CA TYR A 72 3.54 -2.16 -11.97
C TYR A 72 3.02 -2.98 -10.79
N TRP A 73 3.80 -3.02 -9.71
CA TRP A 73 3.35 -3.63 -8.47
C TRP A 73 3.93 -2.93 -7.24
N PHE A 74 3.23 -3.06 -6.12
CA PHE A 74 3.72 -2.68 -4.80
C PHE A 74 3.24 -3.68 -3.76
N ARG A 75 3.86 -3.66 -2.58
CA ARG A 75 3.45 -4.42 -1.41
C ARG A 75 2.81 -3.50 -0.39
N VAL A 76 1.73 -3.94 0.22
CA VAL A 76 1.13 -3.29 1.38
C VAL A 76 0.86 -4.32 2.46
N SER A 77 1.20 -4.00 3.70
CA SER A 77 0.93 -4.86 4.86
C SER A 77 0.01 -4.13 5.83
N PHE A 78 -0.96 -4.84 6.40
CA PHE A 78 -1.94 -4.31 7.35
C PHE A 78 -1.83 -4.97 8.71
N MET A 79 -2.10 -4.21 9.76
CA MET A 79 -2.16 -4.67 11.15
C MET A 79 -3.60 -5.06 11.51
N CYS A 80 -3.91 -6.36 11.57
CA CYS A 80 -5.29 -6.84 11.71
C CYS A 80 -5.87 -6.65 13.12
N ASN A 81 -5.05 -6.27 14.08
CA ASN A 81 -5.49 -5.80 15.39
C ASN A 81 -5.97 -4.33 15.38
N MET A 82 -5.69 -3.57 14.32
CA MET A 82 -6.10 -2.17 14.16
C MET A 82 -7.20 -1.97 13.11
N VAL A 83 -7.29 -2.87 12.13
CA VAL A 83 -8.27 -2.82 11.04
C VAL A 83 -8.86 -4.19 10.76
N ASP A 84 -10.08 -4.22 10.23
CA ASP A 84 -10.66 -5.45 9.67
C ASP A 84 -9.94 -5.81 8.37
N CYS A 85 -8.92 -6.66 8.47
CA CYS A 85 -8.15 -7.12 7.32
C CYS A 85 -8.99 -7.84 6.27
N GLY A 86 -10.04 -8.56 6.64
CA GLY A 86 -10.91 -9.23 5.66
C GLY A 86 -11.62 -8.21 4.78
N ARG A 87 -12.18 -7.17 5.41
CA ARG A 87 -12.82 -6.07 4.70
C ARG A 87 -11.83 -5.25 3.86
N VAL A 88 -10.63 -4.97 4.39
CA VAL A 88 -9.58 -4.23 3.67
C VAL A 88 -9.08 -5.01 2.46
N VAL A 89 -8.76 -6.30 2.61
CA VAL A 89 -8.32 -7.16 1.51
C VAL A 89 -9.37 -7.19 0.40
N ASN A 90 -10.64 -7.39 0.74
CA ASN A 90 -11.74 -7.34 -0.24
C ASN A 90 -11.85 -5.98 -0.96
N ALA A 91 -11.49 -4.88 -0.29
CA ALA A 91 -11.49 -3.56 -0.91
C ALA A 91 -10.42 -3.43 -1.99
N PHE A 92 -9.28 -4.13 -1.87
CA PHE A 92 -8.17 -4.12 -2.83
C PHE A 92 -8.43 -4.96 -4.08
N VAL A 93 -9.36 -5.91 -4.03
CA VAL A 93 -9.69 -6.83 -5.14
C VAL A 93 -10.58 -6.15 -6.21
N ARG A 94 -10.90 -4.86 -6.10
CA ARG A 94 -11.66 -4.14 -7.13
C ARG A 94 -10.81 -3.93 -8.39
N ASP A 95 -11.46 -4.04 -9.55
CA ASP A 95 -10.82 -3.90 -10.87
C ASP A 95 -10.21 -2.51 -11.12
N SER A 96 -10.76 -1.46 -10.49
CA SER A 96 -10.24 -0.10 -10.65
C SER A 96 -10.56 0.83 -9.48
N TYR A 97 -9.72 1.86 -9.34
CA TYR A 97 -9.90 2.98 -8.41
C TYR A 97 -9.82 4.28 -9.20
N ALA A 98 -10.94 4.99 -9.26
CA ALA A 98 -10.94 6.39 -9.65
C ALA A 98 -10.48 7.20 -8.44
N LEU A 99 -9.26 7.72 -8.50
CA LEU A 99 -8.70 8.58 -7.47
C LEU A 99 -9.43 9.92 -7.47
N SER A 100 -9.60 10.51 -6.30
CA SER A 100 -10.17 11.86 -6.15
C SER A 100 -9.45 12.94 -6.99
N SER A 101 -8.18 12.70 -7.37
CA SER A 101 -7.42 13.57 -8.27
C SER A 101 -7.74 13.40 -9.77
N GLY A 102 -8.72 12.57 -10.12
CA GLY A 102 -9.21 12.37 -11.49
C GLY A 102 -8.52 11.26 -12.29
N GLY A 103 -7.54 10.56 -11.71
CA GLY A 103 -6.82 9.46 -12.37
C GLY A 103 -7.39 8.09 -12.03
N VAL A 104 -7.36 7.15 -12.98
CA VAL A 104 -7.87 5.78 -12.81
C VAL A 104 -6.75 4.75 -12.70
N VAL A 105 -6.64 4.10 -11.55
CA VAL A 105 -5.72 2.99 -11.30
C VAL A 105 -6.44 1.69 -11.57
N ARG A 106 -5.94 0.87 -12.50
CA ARG A 106 -6.52 -0.44 -12.82
C ARG A 106 -5.77 -1.53 -12.08
N VAL A 107 -6.46 -2.32 -11.27
CA VAL A 107 -5.87 -3.47 -10.60
C VAL A 107 -6.25 -4.73 -11.35
N PHE A 108 -5.25 -5.53 -11.71
CA PHE A 108 -5.44 -6.77 -12.48
C PHE A 108 -4.91 -7.99 -11.74
N GLY A 109 -4.35 -7.83 -10.54
CA GLY A 109 -3.95 -8.94 -9.70
C GLY A 109 -3.67 -8.53 -8.27
N VAL A 110 -4.18 -9.30 -7.31
CA VAL A 110 -3.89 -9.14 -5.89
C VAL A 110 -3.52 -10.51 -5.32
N GLU A 111 -2.30 -10.64 -4.81
CA GLU A 111 -1.90 -11.81 -4.03
C GLU A 111 -2.00 -11.50 -2.55
N VAL A 112 -2.67 -12.37 -1.80
CA VAL A 112 -2.88 -12.23 -0.35
C VAL A 112 -2.00 -13.23 0.38
N SER A 113 -1.28 -12.75 1.38
CA SER A 113 -0.46 -13.57 2.28
C SER A 113 -0.86 -13.31 3.73
N GLU A 114 -1.10 -14.38 4.51
CA GLU A 114 -1.31 -14.26 5.95
C GLU A 114 0.03 -14.03 6.65
N LEU A 115 0.14 -12.95 7.43
CA LEU A 115 1.30 -12.74 8.29
C LEU A 115 1.02 -13.42 9.64
N ARG A 116 1.66 -14.57 9.86
CA ARG A 116 1.64 -15.31 11.13
C ARG A 116 2.92 -15.03 11.92
N LEU A 117 2.80 -14.92 13.24
CA LEU A 117 3.97 -14.90 14.11
C LEU A 117 4.55 -16.30 14.23
N ASN A 118 5.83 -16.47 13.92
CA ASN A 118 6.57 -17.64 14.35
C ASN A 118 6.80 -17.54 15.87
N SER A 119 6.11 -18.38 16.62
CA SER A 119 6.00 -18.35 18.09
C SER A 119 7.24 -18.85 18.86
N ASN A 120 8.43 -18.92 18.24
CA ASN A 120 9.64 -19.43 18.89
C ASN A 120 10.64 -18.35 19.34
N ALA A 121 10.31 -17.07 19.19
CA ALA A 121 11.06 -15.98 19.81
C ALA A 121 10.22 -15.38 20.94
N GLY A 122 10.63 -15.62 22.18
CA GLY A 122 9.91 -15.18 23.37
C GLY A 122 9.46 -13.72 23.32
N GLY A 123 8.15 -13.51 23.49
CA GLY A 123 7.59 -12.29 24.07
C GLY A 123 7.66 -10.98 23.28
N ARG A 124 8.30 -10.92 22.10
CA ARG A 124 8.22 -9.75 21.20
C ARG A 124 8.42 -10.17 19.76
N ALA A 125 7.32 -10.34 19.04
CA ALA A 125 7.39 -10.18 17.60
C ALA A 125 6.97 -8.74 17.26
N VAL A 126 7.90 -7.84 17.55
CA VAL A 126 7.92 -6.56 16.85
C VAL A 126 8.38 -6.90 15.44
N ILE A 127 7.48 -6.97 14.47
CA ILE A 127 7.90 -6.76 13.08
C ILE A 127 8.23 -5.28 12.98
N ASN A 128 9.42 -4.94 13.47
CA ASN A 128 10.05 -3.65 13.22
C ASN A 128 10.37 -3.64 11.73
N TRP A 129 9.42 -3.19 10.92
CA TRP A 129 9.84 -2.28 9.87
C TRP A 129 10.30 -1.03 10.61
N GLY A 130 11.59 -1.02 10.98
CA GLY A 130 12.25 0.15 11.52
C GLY A 130 12.21 1.25 10.46
N VAL A 131 11.12 1.99 10.41
CA VAL A 131 11.10 3.35 9.91
C VAL A 131 10.55 4.21 11.03
N ARG A 132 11.46 4.55 11.96
CA ARG A 132 11.42 5.89 12.53
C ARG A 132 11.56 6.85 11.33
N PHE A 133 10.51 7.62 11.04
CA PHE A 133 10.50 8.81 10.17
C PHE A 133 10.57 8.59 8.63
N TRP A 134 9.44 8.94 7.96
CA TRP A 134 9.34 9.72 6.69
C TRP A 134 9.92 9.10 5.39
N PRO A 135 9.71 9.63 4.15
CA PRO A 135 9.63 11.05 3.75
C PRO A 135 8.34 11.83 4.03
N THR A 136 8.47 12.89 4.83
CA THR A 136 7.99 14.20 4.45
C THR A 136 8.96 14.61 3.39
N VAL A 137 8.46 15.36 2.43
CA VAL A 137 9.28 16.24 1.61
C VAL A 137 10.40 16.87 2.45
N PHE A 138 11.64 16.74 1.99
CA PHE A 138 12.63 17.80 2.16
C PHE A 138 13.08 18.21 0.77
N THR A 139 13.21 19.54 0.63
CA THR A 139 13.56 20.34 -0.55
C THR A 139 14.68 19.78 -1.40
#